data_AF-A0A935LRW1-F1
#
_entry.id   AF-A0A935LRW1-F1
#
_cell.length_a   1.000
_cell.length_b   1.000
_cell.length_c   1.000
_cell.angle_alpha   90.00
_cell.angle_beta   90.00
_cell.angle_gamma   90.00
#
_symmetry.space_group_name_H-M   'P 1'
#
loop_
_entity.id
_entity.type
_entity.pdbx_description
1 polymer ?
#
loop_
_entity_poly.entity_id
_entity_poly.type
_entity_poly.pdbx_seq_one_letter_code
_entity_poly.pdbx_strand_id
1 'polypeptide(L)'
;MTKYLLTSIAPDAYLLPLLVLFSIVLIGVTVYMATKARDAMAQAHLAQRATNVNFSLVLLIMLAVAGGLIYLLKTGLEAQWGMLNTMLFSALPYLAMGIFLLGSIYRYINRGFQVSSLSSEFLERRKLFWGSQPFHYGLLFLFFGHLMAFLFPRSILAWNGEPVRLLILEYTSFAFGLAVLFGLVLLIKRRLGNKRVLVVTNKMDMLVYAILITQVLSGLGVALFVRWGSSWFASSLAPYMRSIFTFQPDIAAVSAMPWLIQIHVVSAFVLIGIIPFTRFIHFLVAPIDYLWRSYQLVMWNWSRRGIRRSTSYYPGVKSKNN
;
A
#
# COMPACT_ATOMS: atom_id res chain seq x y z
N MET A 1 22.78 -16.14 -54.82
CA MET A 1 21.57 -15.51 -55.37
C MET A 1 20.41 -16.46 -55.11
N THR A 2 19.38 -16.21 -54.30
CA THR A 2 18.78 -14.98 -53.79
C THR A 2 17.81 -15.43 -52.68
N LYS A 3 17.99 -15.01 -51.42
CA LYS A 3 16.97 -15.12 -50.33
C LYS A 3 17.43 -14.31 -49.11
N TYR A 4 17.53 -12.99 -49.28
CA TYR A 4 17.71 -12.02 -48.19
C TYR A 4 16.90 -10.76 -48.53
N LEU A 5 15.57 -10.84 -48.47
CA LEU A 5 14.69 -9.67 -48.48
C LEU A 5 13.39 -10.06 -47.75
N LEU A 6 13.46 -10.20 -46.43
CA LEU A 6 12.31 -9.98 -45.57
C LEU A 6 12.66 -8.80 -44.68
N THR A 7 12.05 -7.67 -45.06
CA THR A 7 12.08 -6.36 -44.45
C THR A 7 11.85 -6.44 -42.94
N SER A 8 12.86 -6.02 -42.17
CA SER A 8 12.74 -5.66 -40.77
C SER A 8 11.84 -4.42 -40.65
N ILE A 9 10.56 -4.62 -40.38
CA ILE A 9 9.73 -3.55 -39.82
C ILE A 9 10.13 -3.46 -38.36
N ALA A 10 10.89 -2.41 -38.01
CA ALA A 10 11.28 -2.14 -36.63
C ALA A 10 10.02 -2.02 -35.76
N PRO A 11 9.88 -2.82 -34.68
CA PRO A 11 8.73 -2.73 -33.77
C PRO A 11 8.64 -1.39 -33.02
N ASP A 12 9.63 -0.51 -33.20
CA ASP A 12 9.87 0.70 -32.41
C ASP A 12 9.15 1.94 -32.99
N ALA A 13 8.79 1.93 -34.27
CA ALA A 13 8.27 3.11 -34.98
C ALA A 13 6.85 3.51 -34.55
N TYR A 14 6.06 2.56 -34.03
CA TYR A 14 4.69 2.80 -33.56
C TYR A 14 4.60 2.90 -32.03
N LEU A 15 5.68 2.56 -31.31
CA LEU A 15 5.70 2.50 -29.85
C LEU A 15 5.76 3.87 -29.20
N LEU A 16 6.60 4.80 -29.67
CA LEU A 16 6.67 6.15 -29.10
C LEU A 16 5.33 6.91 -29.23
N PRO A 17 4.65 6.90 -30.40
CA PRO A 17 3.33 7.50 -30.55
C PRO A 17 2.27 6.82 -29.67
N LEU A 18 2.30 5.49 -29.54
CA LEU A 18 1.38 4.73 -28.68
C LEU A 18 1.62 5.01 -27.18
N LEU A 19 2.87 5.21 -26.76
CA LEU A 19 3.25 5.54 -25.38
C LEU A 19 2.89 6.97 -25.02
N VAL A 20 3.08 7.91 -25.95
CA VAL A 20 2.63 9.29 -25.79
C VAL A 20 1.10 9.32 -25.77
N LEU A 21 0.43 8.58 -26.65
CA LEU A 21 -1.03 8.45 -26.64
C LEU A 21 -1.52 7.80 -25.34
N PHE A 22 -0.89 6.72 -24.88
CA PHE A 22 -1.24 6.03 -23.63
C PHE A 22 -0.99 6.93 -22.43
N SER A 23 0.09 7.69 -22.39
CA SER A 23 0.41 8.63 -21.31
C SER A 23 -0.54 9.82 -21.31
N ILE A 24 -0.87 10.38 -22.48
CA ILE A 24 -1.86 11.45 -22.63
C ILE A 24 -3.26 10.96 -22.25
N VAL A 25 -3.65 9.75 -22.66
CA VAL A 25 -4.91 9.13 -22.27
C VAL A 25 -4.92 8.82 -20.78
N LEU A 26 -3.83 8.32 -20.22
CA LEU A 26 -3.74 8.02 -18.78
C LEU A 26 -3.80 9.31 -17.96
N ILE A 27 -3.02 10.34 -18.31
CA ILE A 27 -3.06 11.65 -17.66
C ILE A 27 -4.44 12.28 -17.85
N GLY A 28 -5.00 12.24 -19.06
CA GLY A 28 -6.33 12.73 -19.39
C GLY A 28 -7.43 12.04 -18.61
N VAL A 29 -7.37 10.71 -18.48
CA VAL A 29 -8.27 9.91 -17.64
C VAL A 29 -8.05 10.22 -16.16
N THR A 30 -6.82 10.39 -15.70
CA THR A 30 -6.53 10.70 -14.29
C THR A 30 -7.02 12.10 -13.92
N VAL A 31 -6.80 13.07 -14.79
CA VAL A 31 -7.29 14.45 -14.66
C VAL A 31 -8.82 14.48 -14.78
N TYR A 32 -9.41 13.79 -15.77
CA TYR A 32 -10.87 13.67 -15.93
C TYR A 32 -11.52 12.98 -14.72
N MET A 33 -10.90 11.93 -14.19
CA MET A 33 -11.38 11.25 -12.99
C MET A 33 -11.20 12.11 -11.74
N ALA A 34 -10.13 12.91 -11.65
CA ALA A 34 -9.91 13.86 -10.57
C ALA A 34 -10.87 15.06 -10.62
N THR A 35 -11.14 15.61 -11.80
CA THR A 35 -12.12 16.70 -12.00
C THR A 35 -13.54 16.18 -11.81
N LYS A 36 -13.89 15.02 -12.36
CA LYS A 36 -15.18 14.37 -12.12
C LYS A 36 -15.35 13.94 -10.66
N ALA A 37 -14.28 13.54 -9.96
CA ALA A 37 -14.34 13.29 -8.53
C ALA A 37 -14.54 14.59 -7.74
N ARG A 38 -13.92 15.69 -8.16
CA ARG A 38 -14.13 17.02 -7.57
C ARG A 38 -15.55 17.52 -7.80
N ASP A 39 -16.10 17.35 -9.00
CA ASP A 39 -17.47 17.74 -9.36
C ASP A 39 -18.48 16.82 -8.69
N ALA A 40 -18.19 15.52 -8.58
CA ALA A 40 -18.98 14.57 -7.80
C ALA A 40 -18.93 14.87 -6.29
N MET A 41 -17.81 15.40 -5.76
CA MET A 41 -17.72 15.88 -4.38
C MET A 41 -18.49 17.19 -4.18
N ALA A 42 -18.45 18.10 -5.16
CA ALA A 42 -19.23 19.33 -5.16
C ALA A 42 -20.75 19.05 -5.25
N GLN A 43 -21.16 18.05 -6.05
CA GLN A 43 -22.54 17.58 -6.14
C GLN A 43 -22.95 16.70 -4.95
N ALA A 44 -22.03 15.93 -4.35
CA ALA A 44 -22.30 15.13 -3.14
C ALA A 44 -22.54 16.00 -1.89
N HIS A 45 -22.06 17.24 -1.88
CA HIS A 45 -22.42 18.23 -0.86
C HIS A 45 -23.86 18.75 -0.99
N LEU A 46 -24.49 18.62 -2.16
CA LEU A 46 -25.88 19.03 -2.42
C LEU A 46 -26.87 17.86 -2.52
N ALA A 47 -26.38 16.63 -2.73
CA ALA A 47 -27.19 15.42 -2.81
C ALA A 47 -26.70 14.36 -1.83
N GLN A 48 -26.96 14.56 -0.54
CA GLN A 48 -27.11 13.43 0.40
C GLN A 48 -28.40 12.67 0.07
N ARG A 49 -28.44 12.07 -1.13
CA ARG A 49 -29.37 11.02 -1.46
C ARG A 49 -28.68 9.74 -1.03
N ALA A 50 -29.23 9.06 -0.02
CA ALA A 50 -28.78 7.76 0.42
C ALA A 50 -28.88 6.75 -0.75
N THR A 51 -27.84 6.69 -1.58
CA THR A 51 -27.74 5.64 -2.59
C THR A 51 -27.45 4.35 -1.85
N ASN A 52 -28.34 3.36 -1.99
CA ASN A 52 -28.12 2.00 -1.52
C ASN A 52 -27.00 1.35 -2.33
N VAL A 53 -25.75 1.74 -2.07
CA VAL A 53 -24.58 1.13 -2.73
C VAL A 53 -24.40 -0.27 -2.18
N ASN A 54 -24.50 -1.26 -3.05
CA ASN A 54 -24.21 -2.65 -2.69
C ASN A 54 -22.69 -2.88 -2.67
N PHE A 55 -22.06 -2.65 -1.52
CA PHE A 55 -20.61 -2.80 -1.37
C PHE A 55 -20.10 -4.23 -1.60
N SER A 56 -20.93 -5.25 -1.37
CA SER A 56 -20.57 -6.63 -1.70
C SER A 56 -20.40 -6.80 -3.21
N LEU A 57 -21.32 -6.25 -4.00
CA LEU A 57 -21.21 -6.24 -5.46
C LEU A 57 -20.01 -5.42 -5.93
N VAL A 58 -19.75 -4.26 -5.32
CA VAL A 58 -18.56 -3.44 -5.63
C VAL A 58 -17.27 -4.23 -5.41
N LEU A 59 -17.15 -4.92 -4.27
CA LEU A 59 -15.97 -5.75 -3.99
C LEU A 59 -15.84 -6.91 -4.99
N LEU A 60 -16.94 -7.60 -5.31
CA LEU A 60 -16.92 -8.69 -6.30
C LEU A 60 -16.48 -8.20 -7.69
N ILE A 61 -16.98 -7.05 -8.13
CA ILE A 61 -16.54 -6.44 -9.40
C ILE A 61 -15.05 -6.11 -9.34
N MET A 62 -14.57 -5.50 -8.25
CA MET A 62 -13.14 -5.18 -8.09
C MET A 62 -12.26 -6.45 -8.09
N LEU A 63 -12.72 -7.54 -7.49
CA LEU A 63 -12.01 -8.83 -7.51
C LEU A 63 -12.03 -9.47 -8.90
N ALA A 64 -13.15 -9.40 -9.62
CA ALA A 64 -13.24 -9.88 -11.00
C ALA A 64 -12.31 -9.10 -11.94
N VAL A 65 -12.30 -7.77 -11.81
CA VAL A 65 -11.38 -6.90 -12.57
C VAL A 65 -9.93 -7.21 -12.21
N ALA A 66 -9.60 -7.37 -10.92
CA ALA A 66 -8.26 -7.76 -10.49
C ALA A 66 -7.86 -9.13 -11.07
N GLY A 67 -8.75 -10.12 -11.06
CA GLY A 67 -8.52 -11.43 -11.68
C GLY A 67 -8.27 -11.35 -13.18
N GLY A 68 -9.08 -10.57 -13.91
CA GLY A 68 -8.89 -10.32 -15.33
C GLY A 68 -7.56 -9.62 -15.66
N LEU A 69 -7.19 -8.62 -14.86
CA LEU A 69 -5.88 -7.94 -14.97
C LEU A 69 -4.72 -8.90 -14.69
N ILE A 70 -4.81 -9.73 -13.65
CA ILE A 70 -3.78 -10.74 -13.34
C ILE A 70 -3.65 -11.74 -14.48
N TYR A 71 -4.77 -12.20 -15.05
CA TYR A 71 -4.75 -13.11 -16.20
C TYR A 71 -4.07 -12.47 -17.42
N LEU A 72 -4.41 -11.22 -17.75
CA LEU A 72 -3.79 -10.47 -18.85
C LEU A 72 -2.31 -10.20 -18.60
N LEU A 73 -1.94 -9.84 -17.36
CA LEU A 73 -0.54 -9.65 -16.99
C LEU A 73 0.23 -10.97 -17.08
N LYS A 74 -0.33 -12.08 -16.60
CA LYS A 74 0.29 -13.41 -16.70
C LYS A 74 0.63 -13.74 -18.15
N THR A 75 -0.30 -13.57 -19.09
CA THR A 75 -0.05 -13.90 -20.50
C THR A 75 1.01 -12.99 -21.13
N GLY A 76 0.98 -11.68 -20.84
CA GLY A 76 1.99 -10.75 -21.34
C GLY A 76 3.39 -10.95 -20.72
N LEU A 77 3.44 -11.30 -19.43
CA LEU A 77 4.68 -11.58 -18.70
C LEU A 77 5.32 -12.90 -19.16
N GLU A 78 4.52 -13.95 -19.35
CA GLU A 78 4.98 -15.25 -19.89
C GLU A 78 5.48 -15.11 -21.34
N ALA A 79 4.88 -14.20 -22.12
CA ALA A 79 5.33 -13.88 -23.46
C ALA A 79 6.56 -12.94 -23.51
N GLN A 80 7.13 -12.59 -22.34
CA GLN A 80 8.31 -11.73 -22.18
C GLN A 80 8.28 -10.45 -23.02
N TRP A 81 7.13 -9.77 -23.05
CA TRP A 81 7.03 -8.50 -23.77
C TRP A 81 7.96 -7.46 -23.15
N GLY A 82 9.09 -7.16 -23.81
CA GLY A 82 10.16 -6.32 -23.25
C GLY A 82 9.67 -4.95 -22.80
N MET A 83 8.70 -4.36 -23.51
CA MET A 83 8.09 -3.10 -23.10
C MET A 83 7.25 -3.25 -21.81
N LEU A 84 6.49 -4.33 -21.66
CA LEU A 84 5.69 -4.59 -20.46
C LEU A 84 6.60 -4.75 -19.22
N ASN A 85 7.69 -5.51 -19.35
CA ASN A 85 8.67 -5.67 -18.27
C ASN A 85 9.31 -4.33 -17.87
N THR A 86 9.65 -3.50 -18.84
CA THR A 86 10.21 -2.16 -18.58
C THR A 86 9.18 -1.27 -17.87
N MET A 87 7.92 -1.27 -18.29
CA MET A 87 6.88 -0.50 -17.62
C MET A 87 6.66 -0.95 -16.17
N LEU A 88 6.58 -2.26 -15.93
CA LEU A 88 6.23 -2.82 -14.62
C LEU A 88 7.37 -2.82 -13.62
N PHE A 89 8.61 -3.04 -14.06
CA PHE A 89 9.76 -3.20 -13.16
C PHE A 89 10.74 -2.04 -13.21
N SER A 90 10.67 -1.16 -14.21
CA SER A 90 11.47 0.08 -14.24
C SER A 90 10.61 1.30 -13.94
N ALA A 91 9.58 1.57 -14.73
CA ALA A 91 8.80 2.82 -14.62
C ALA A 91 7.85 2.86 -13.41
N LEU A 92 7.09 1.78 -13.17
CA LEU A 92 6.08 1.70 -12.10
C LEU A 92 6.66 1.97 -10.70
N PRO A 93 7.83 1.44 -10.29
CA PRO A 93 8.45 1.77 -9.01
C PRO A 93 8.62 3.28 -8.81
N TYR A 94 9.16 4.00 -9.79
CA TYR A 94 9.37 5.44 -9.69
C TYR A 94 8.04 6.20 -9.62
N LEU A 95 7.05 5.82 -10.43
CA LEU A 95 5.72 6.42 -10.39
C LEU A 95 5.06 6.21 -9.03
N ALA A 96 5.09 4.98 -8.51
CA ALA A 96 4.52 4.63 -7.22
C ALA A 96 5.17 5.42 -6.07
N MET A 97 6.50 5.47 -6.03
CA MET A 97 7.25 6.22 -5.01
C MET A 97 7.02 7.73 -5.13
N GLY A 98 6.99 8.28 -6.35
CA GLY A 98 6.72 9.69 -6.59
C GLY A 98 5.31 10.09 -6.13
N ILE A 99 4.30 9.32 -6.49
CA ILE A 99 2.92 9.50 -6.03
C ILE A 99 2.85 9.38 -4.51
N PHE A 100 3.46 8.35 -3.93
CA PHE A 100 3.50 8.13 -2.49
C PHE A 100 4.08 9.34 -1.76
N LEU A 101 5.26 9.80 -2.16
CA LEU A 101 5.96 10.90 -1.50
C LEU A 101 5.19 12.22 -1.63
N LEU A 102 4.91 12.64 -2.86
CA LEU A 102 4.25 13.92 -3.14
C LEU A 102 2.82 13.95 -2.62
N GLY A 103 2.07 12.86 -2.84
CA GLY A 103 0.69 12.73 -2.37
C GLY A 103 0.59 12.72 -0.84
N SER A 104 1.54 12.06 -0.15
CA SER A 104 1.52 12.01 1.32
C SER A 104 1.85 13.37 1.91
N ILE A 105 2.86 14.07 1.38
CA ILE A 105 3.21 15.44 1.77
C ILE A 105 2.01 16.37 1.55
N TYR A 106 1.42 16.33 0.35
CA TYR A 106 0.27 17.17 0.02
C TYR A 106 -0.90 16.92 0.97
N ARG A 107 -1.24 15.65 1.24
CA ARG A 107 -2.34 15.29 2.14
C ARG A 107 -2.04 15.70 3.59
N TYR A 108 -0.81 15.54 4.06
CA TYR A 108 -0.43 15.92 5.40
C TYR A 108 -0.55 17.44 5.62
N ILE A 109 -0.04 18.24 4.68
CA ILE A 109 -0.06 19.70 4.78
C ILE A 109 -1.46 20.28 4.57
N ASN A 110 -2.16 19.86 3.51
CA ASN A 110 -3.42 20.51 3.11
C ASN A 110 -4.67 19.85 3.72
N ARG A 111 -4.56 18.59 4.15
CA ARG A 111 -5.69 17.76 4.62
C ARG A 111 -5.30 16.96 5.86
N GLY A 112 -4.52 17.55 6.77
CA GLY A 112 -4.00 16.88 7.97
C GLY A 112 -5.08 16.17 8.82
N PHE A 113 -6.28 16.74 8.94
CA PHE A 113 -7.41 16.10 9.65
C PHE A 113 -7.89 14.77 9.02
N GLN A 114 -7.60 14.54 7.74
CA GLN A 114 -7.92 13.28 7.05
C GLN A 114 -6.79 12.24 7.17
N VAL A 115 -5.66 12.57 7.81
CA VAL A 115 -4.59 11.63 8.15
C VAL A 115 -4.99 10.89 9.42
N SER A 116 -5.75 9.81 9.26
CA SER A 116 -6.31 9.03 10.36
C SER A 116 -6.48 7.57 9.96
N SER A 117 -6.49 6.68 10.95
CA SER A 117 -6.80 5.25 10.76
C SER A 117 -8.25 4.99 10.35
N LEU A 118 -9.15 5.98 10.48
CA LEU A 118 -10.58 5.86 10.23
C LEU A 118 -11.15 4.62 10.94
N SER A 119 -10.97 4.58 12.26
CA SER A 119 -11.42 3.46 13.09
C SER A 119 -12.94 3.34 13.05
N SER A 120 -13.42 2.10 12.93
CA SER A 120 -14.84 1.74 13.07
C SER A 120 -15.11 0.94 14.34
N GLU A 121 -14.17 0.93 15.29
CA GLU A 121 -14.26 0.15 16.53
C GLU A 121 -15.48 0.53 17.36
N PHE A 122 -15.78 1.83 17.47
CA PHE A 122 -16.94 2.33 18.20
C PHE A 122 -18.27 1.73 17.70
N LEU A 123 -18.40 1.48 16.40
CA LEU A 123 -19.62 0.93 15.80
C LEU A 123 -19.76 -0.59 16.02
N GLU A 124 -18.63 -1.30 16.06
CA GLU A 124 -18.55 -2.73 16.32
C GLU A 124 -17.13 -3.09 16.76
N ARG A 125 -16.96 -3.49 18.02
CA ARG A 125 -15.65 -3.81 18.62
C ARG A 125 -15.33 -5.30 18.67
N ARG A 126 -16.33 -6.14 18.97
CA ARG A 126 -16.11 -7.55 19.33
C ARG A 126 -15.52 -8.36 18.17
N LYS A 127 -16.05 -8.21 16.95
CA LYS A 127 -15.52 -8.88 15.75
C LYS A 127 -14.27 -8.18 15.23
N LEU A 128 -14.15 -6.86 15.45
CA LEU A 128 -12.97 -6.10 15.04
C LEU A 128 -11.69 -6.65 15.68
N PHE A 129 -11.70 -6.97 16.97
CA PHE A 129 -10.52 -7.48 17.68
C PHE A 129 -9.91 -8.70 16.99
N TRP A 130 -10.74 -9.72 16.73
CA TRP A 130 -10.30 -10.98 16.11
C TRP A 130 -9.86 -10.85 14.65
N GLY A 131 -10.33 -9.84 13.92
CA GLY A 131 -9.82 -9.55 12.58
C GLY A 131 -8.55 -8.68 12.61
N SER A 132 -8.57 -7.62 13.42
CA SER A 132 -7.55 -6.58 13.44
C SER A 132 -6.24 -7.06 14.05
N GLN A 133 -6.26 -7.81 15.15
CA GLN A 133 -5.04 -8.25 15.83
C GLN A 133 -4.18 -9.20 14.98
N PRO A 134 -4.70 -10.34 14.48
CA PRO A 134 -3.89 -11.23 13.64
C PRO A 134 -3.48 -10.55 12.33
N PHE A 135 -4.34 -9.68 11.76
CA PHE A 135 -3.98 -8.91 10.58
C PHE A 135 -2.76 -8.01 10.82
N HIS A 136 -2.79 -7.17 11.85
CA HIS A 136 -1.71 -6.20 12.08
C HIS A 136 -0.43 -6.85 12.59
N TYR A 137 -0.50 -7.82 13.51
CA TYR A 137 0.70 -8.50 13.97
C TYR A 137 1.37 -9.29 12.85
N GLY A 138 0.60 -10.01 12.03
CA GLY A 138 1.13 -10.69 10.86
C GLY A 138 1.71 -9.69 9.85
N LEU A 139 1.01 -8.59 9.58
CA LEU A 139 1.46 -7.59 8.62
C LEU A 139 2.76 -6.91 9.07
N LEU A 140 2.87 -6.56 10.35
CA LEU A 140 4.09 -5.97 10.91
C LEU A 140 5.27 -6.93 10.84
N PHE A 141 5.07 -8.19 11.22
CA PHE A 141 6.11 -9.22 11.11
C PHE A 141 6.60 -9.36 9.67
N LEU A 142 5.68 -9.48 8.70
CA LEU A 142 6.02 -9.60 7.29
C LEU A 142 6.68 -8.33 6.76
N PHE A 143 6.17 -7.15 7.09
CA PHE A 143 6.74 -5.87 6.67
C PHE A 143 8.19 -5.74 7.12
N PHE A 144 8.46 -5.96 8.42
CA PHE A 144 9.83 -5.89 8.93
C PHE A 144 10.70 -7.04 8.43
N GLY A 145 10.15 -8.23 8.22
CA GLY A 145 10.87 -9.34 7.59
C GLY A 145 11.38 -8.99 6.18
N HIS A 146 10.49 -8.45 5.33
CA HIS A 146 10.85 -7.98 3.99
C HIS A 146 11.87 -6.82 4.06
N LEU A 147 11.65 -5.86 4.96
CA LEU A 147 12.55 -4.73 5.14
C LEU A 147 13.95 -5.18 5.57
N MET A 148 14.06 -6.11 6.52
CA MET A 148 15.33 -6.67 6.98
C MET A 148 16.04 -7.44 5.87
N ALA A 149 15.30 -8.22 5.06
CA ALA A 149 15.87 -8.93 3.92
C ALA A 149 16.40 -7.99 2.84
N PHE A 150 15.74 -6.85 2.62
CA PHE A 150 16.18 -5.83 1.68
C PHE A 150 17.41 -5.04 2.20
N LEU A 151 17.39 -4.65 3.47
CA LEU A 151 18.48 -3.85 4.08
C LEU A 151 19.74 -4.70 4.29
N PHE A 152 19.60 -5.95 4.73
CA PHE A 152 20.71 -6.82 5.14
C PHE A 152 20.73 -8.17 4.38
N PRO A 153 20.79 -8.18 3.04
CA PRO A 153 20.68 -9.41 2.24
C PRO A 153 21.81 -10.40 2.53
N ARG A 154 23.05 -9.91 2.76
CA ARG A 154 24.19 -10.78 3.12
C ARG A 154 23.98 -11.49 4.44
N SER A 155 23.40 -10.81 5.43
CA SER A 155 23.09 -11.39 6.74
C SER A 155 22.02 -12.46 6.64
N ILE A 156 20.99 -12.25 5.80
CA ILE A 156 19.97 -13.27 5.52
C ILE A 156 20.59 -14.49 4.84
N LEU A 157 21.43 -14.30 3.82
CA LEU A 157 22.11 -15.42 3.16
C LEU A 157 23.01 -16.21 4.13
N ALA A 158 23.74 -15.52 5.00
CA ALA A 158 24.55 -16.17 6.04
C ALA A 158 23.69 -16.92 7.06
N TRP A 159 22.55 -16.36 7.46
CA TRP A 159 21.57 -17.05 8.33
C TRP A 159 21.01 -18.31 7.66
N ASN A 160 20.66 -18.20 6.39
CA ASN A 160 20.10 -19.28 5.57
C ASN A 160 21.12 -20.37 5.20
N GLY A 161 22.41 -20.15 5.43
CA GLY A 161 23.46 -21.14 5.24
C GLY A 161 23.27 -22.39 6.10
N GLU A 162 22.54 -22.27 7.21
CA GLU A 162 22.11 -23.39 8.04
C GLU A 162 20.65 -23.80 7.67
N PRO A 163 20.39 -25.02 7.18
CA PRO A 163 19.07 -25.43 6.72
C PRO A 163 17.95 -25.25 7.75
N VAL A 164 18.22 -25.51 9.04
CA VAL A 164 17.23 -25.34 10.11
C VAL A 164 16.81 -23.88 10.25
N ARG A 165 17.76 -22.95 10.16
CA ARG A 165 17.53 -21.50 10.28
C ARG A 165 16.72 -20.95 9.11
N LEU A 166 17.00 -21.43 7.90
CA LEU A 166 16.22 -21.15 6.70
C LEU A 166 14.77 -21.63 6.86
N LEU A 167 14.57 -22.88 7.29
CA LEU A 167 13.23 -23.44 7.50
C LEU A 167 12.44 -22.66 8.57
N ILE A 168 13.09 -22.23 9.65
CA ILE A 168 12.45 -21.38 10.67
C ILE A 168 11.93 -20.09 10.02
N LEU A 169 12.73 -19.41 9.19
CA LEU A 169 12.28 -18.19 8.52
C LEU A 169 11.11 -18.44 7.55
N GLU A 170 11.18 -19.50 6.74
CA GLU A 170 10.12 -19.84 5.78
C GLU A 170 8.81 -20.18 6.50
N TYR A 171 8.83 -21.07 7.50
CA TYR A 171 7.62 -21.49 8.22
C TYR A 171 7.03 -20.36 9.06
N THR A 172 7.85 -19.58 9.76
CA THR A 172 7.35 -18.45 10.56
C THR A 172 6.73 -17.37 9.67
N SER A 173 7.39 -17.01 8.57
CA SER A 173 6.87 -16.04 7.61
C SER A 173 5.56 -16.54 6.98
N PHE A 174 5.50 -17.81 6.61
CA PHE A 174 4.28 -18.40 6.07
C PHE A 174 3.12 -18.40 7.08
N ALA A 175 3.39 -18.76 8.34
CA ALA A 175 2.40 -18.72 9.42
C ALA A 175 1.84 -17.31 9.66
N PHE A 176 2.69 -16.28 9.66
CA PHE A 176 2.22 -14.90 9.75
C PHE A 176 1.48 -14.45 8.48
N GLY A 177 1.84 -14.95 7.29
CA GLY A 177 1.05 -14.79 6.06
C GLY A 177 -0.37 -15.32 6.20
N LEU A 178 -0.53 -16.51 6.78
CA LEU A 178 -1.84 -17.08 7.07
C LEU A 178 -2.60 -16.27 8.12
N ALA A 179 -1.92 -15.75 9.13
CA ALA A 179 -2.52 -14.85 10.13
C ALA A 179 -3.06 -13.56 9.49
N VAL A 180 -2.32 -12.96 8.54
CA VAL A 180 -2.78 -11.81 7.76
C VAL A 180 -4.02 -12.16 6.95
N LEU A 181 -3.99 -13.27 6.22
CA LEU A 181 -5.14 -13.71 5.42
C LEU A 181 -6.38 -13.95 6.29
N PHE A 182 -6.22 -14.65 7.40
CA PHE A 182 -7.30 -14.89 8.36
C PHE A 182 -7.90 -13.59 8.89
N GLY A 183 -7.05 -12.67 9.36
CA GLY A 183 -7.49 -11.36 9.84
C GLY A 183 -8.21 -10.55 8.76
N LEU A 184 -7.67 -10.54 7.53
CA LEU A 184 -8.26 -9.84 6.38
C LEU A 184 -9.65 -10.38 6.04
N VAL A 185 -9.82 -11.71 5.98
CA VAL A 185 -11.13 -12.34 5.73
C VAL A 185 -12.15 -11.95 6.80
N LEU A 186 -11.76 -11.95 8.08
CA LEU A 186 -12.64 -11.52 9.17
C LEU A 186 -13.00 -10.04 9.09
N LEU A 187 -12.05 -9.16 8.72
CA LEU A 187 -12.30 -7.73 8.55
C LEU A 187 -13.28 -7.45 7.40
N ILE A 188 -13.14 -8.16 6.28
CA ILE A 188 -14.07 -8.07 5.13
C ILE A 188 -15.46 -8.57 5.53
N LYS A 189 -15.54 -9.76 6.13
CA LYS A 189 -16.80 -10.33 6.63
C LYS A 189 -17.50 -9.40 7.61
N ARG A 190 -16.74 -8.79 8.52
CA ARG A 190 -17.26 -7.79 9.47
C ARG A 190 -17.82 -6.57 8.74
N ARG A 191 -17.07 -6.00 7.81
CA ARG A 191 -17.45 -4.76 7.11
C ARG A 191 -18.72 -4.94 6.28
N LEU A 192 -18.81 -6.03 5.54
CA LEU A 192 -19.97 -6.32 4.68
C LEU A 192 -21.18 -6.84 5.46
N GLY A 193 -20.96 -7.52 6.59
CA GLY A 193 -22.04 -8.15 7.37
C GLY A 193 -22.65 -7.25 8.46
N ASN A 194 -22.01 -6.15 8.87
CA ASN A 194 -22.54 -5.27 9.92
C ASN A 194 -23.14 -3.98 9.34
N LYS A 195 -24.46 -3.80 9.50
CA LYS A 195 -25.20 -2.62 9.03
C LYS A 195 -24.59 -1.29 9.47
N ARG A 196 -24.11 -1.17 10.72
CA ARG A 196 -23.52 0.08 11.24
C ARG A 196 -22.20 0.42 10.55
N VAL A 197 -21.35 -0.59 10.34
CA VAL A 197 -20.04 -0.42 9.67
C VAL A 197 -20.24 -0.18 8.16
N LEU A 198 -21.26 -0.79 7.57
CA LEU A 198 -21.57 -0.66 6.16
C LEU A 198 -21.96 0.78 5.78
N VAL A 199 -22.73 1.47 6.64
CA VAL A 199 -23.16 2.87 6.41
C VAL A 199 -21.98 3.85 6.35
N VAL A 200 -20.87 3.56 7.03
CA VAL A 200 -19.65 4.38 7.01
C VAL A 200 -18.58 3.85 6.05
N THR A 201 -18.90 2.85 5.23
CA THR A 201 -17.98 2.27 4.25
C THR A 201 -17.99 3.07 2.96
N ASN A 202 -16.84 3.14 2.27
CA ASN A 202 -16.72 3.78 0.96
C ASN A 202 -16.05 2.85 -0.07
N LYS A 203 -16.06 3.26 -1.34
CA LYS A 203 -15.48 2.48 -2.45
C LYS A 203 -13.97 2.27 -2.30
N MET A 204 -13.25 3.23 -1.70
CA MET A 204 -11.81 3.11 -1.46
C MET A 204 -11.48 2.03 -0.43
N ASP A 205 -12.32 1.81 0.58
CA ASP A 205 -12.18 0.67 1.50
C ASP A 205 -12.28 -0.68 0.75
N MET A 206 -13.17 -0.78 -0.27
CA MET A 206 -13.29 -1.99 -1.09
C MET A 206 -12.08 -2.19 -2.00
N LEU A 207 -11.58 -1.12 -2.61
CA LEU A 207 -10.36 -1.16 -3.42
C LEU A 207 -9.16 -1.63 -2.59
N VAL A 208 -9.02 -1.10 -1.37
CA VAL A 208 -7.99 -1.53 -0.41
C VAL A 208 -8.09 -3.02 -0.12
N TYR A 209 -9.30 -3.54 0.13
CA TYR A 209 -9.47 -4.99 0.35
C TYR A 209 -9.15 -5.83 -0.89
N ALA A 210 -9.55 -5.40 -2.08
CA ALA A 210 -9.22 -6.11 -3.32
C ALA A 210 -7.70 -6.22 -3.51
N ILE A 211 -6.97 -5.10 -3.36
CA ILE A 211 -5.51 -5.09 -3.54
C ILE A 211 -4.80 -5.87 -2.43
N LEU A 212 -5.25 -5.77 -1.16
CA LEU A 212 -4.68 -6.57 -0.08
C LEU A 212 -4.90 -8.07 -0.28
N ILE A 213 -6.07 -8.49 -0.78
CA ILE A 213 -6.32 -9.89 -1.14
C ILE A 213 -5.31 -10.32 -2.21
N THR A 214 -5.14 -9.53 -3.29
CA THR A 214 -4.16 -9.83 -4.34
C THR A 214 -2.74 -9.94 -3.77
N GLN A 215 -2.32 -9.01 -2.91
CA GLN A 215 -0.98 -9.03 -2.30
C GLN A 215 -0.76 -10.25 -1.41
N VAL A 216 -1.73 -10.57 -0.55
CA VAL A 216 -1.59 -11.66 0.42
C VAL A 216 -1.67 -13.02 -0.27
N LEU A 217 -2.58 -13.20 -1.24
CA LEU A 217 -2.69 -14.46 -1.98
C LEU A 217 -1.49 -14.69 -2.90
N SER A 218 -1.00 -13.65 -3.59
CA SER A 218 0.23 -13.78 -4.37
C SER A 218 1.43 -14.11 -3.48
N GLY A 219 1.57 -13.47 -2.32
CA GLY A 219 2.68 -13.72 -1.38
C GLY A 219 2.63 -15.13 -0.77
N LEU A 220 1.46 -15.60 -0.34
CA LEU A 220 1.27 -16.98 0.12
C LEU A 220 1.53 -17.99 -1.00
N GLY A 221 1.12 -17.66 -2.23
CA GLY A 221 1.42 -18.48 -3.40
C GLY A 221 2.92 -18.56 -3.67
N VAL A 222 3.66 -17.44 -3.60
CA VAL A 222 5.12 -17.43 -3.70
C VAL A 222 5.74 -18.33 -2.63
N ALA A 223 5.32 -18.20 -1.37
CA ALA A 223 5.84 -19.01 -0.28
C ALA A 223 5.57 -20.52 -0.44
N LEU A 224 4.43 -20.90 -1.05
CA LEU A 224 4.08 -22.31 -1.29
C LEU A 224 4.77 -22.90 -2.52
N PHE A 225 4.76 -22.18 -3.63
CA PHE A 225 5.16 -22.72 -4.94
C PHE A 225 6.60 -22.36 -5.34
N VAL A 226 7.15 -21.28 -4.76
CA VAL A 226 8.50 -20.78 -5.07
C VAL A 226 9.33 -20.75 -3.79
N ARG A 227 9.63 -21.97 -3.30
CA ARG A 227 10.33 -22.21 -2.04
C ARG A 227 11.68 -21.50 -1.95
N TRP A 228 12.16 -21.34 -0.72
CA TRP A 228 13.43 -20.67 -0.41
C TRP A 228 13.37 -19.17 -0.71
N GLY A 229 12.19 -18.61 -0.49
CA GLY A 229 11.81 -17.20 -0.63
C GLY A 229 12.89 -16.25 -0.17
N SER A 230 13.30 -16.45 1.08
CA SER A 230 14.26 -15.59 1.75
C SER A 230 15.65 -15.57 1.09
N SER A 231 16.09 -16.70 0.53
CA SER A 231 17.39 -16.82 -0.14
C SER A 231 17.40 -16.14 -1.50
N TRP A 232 16.46 -16.49 -2.39
CA TRP A 232 16.42 -15.89 -3.74
C TRP A 232 15.97 -14.42 -3.70
N PHE A 233 15.19 -14.02 -2.69
CA PHE A 233 14.90 -12.60 -2.46
C PHE A 233 16.20 -11.83 -2.18
N ALA A 234 17.01 -12.32 -1.24
CA ALA A 234 18.26 -11.66 -0.85
C ALA A 234 19.31 -11.66 -1.97
N SER A 235 19.39 -12.73 -2.77
CA SER A 235 20.37 -12.83 -3.86
C SER A 235 19.97 -12.08 -5.13
N SER A 236 18.67 -11.99 -5.43
CA SER A 236 18.20 -11.56 -6.76
C SER A 236 17.26 -10.35 -6.72
N LEU A 237 16.25 -10.34 -5.84
CA LEU A 237 15.35 -9.18 -5.73
C LEU A 237 15.97 -8.01 -4.99
N ALA A 238 16.77 -8.25 -3.95
CA ALA A 238 17.40 -7.16 -3.20
C ALA A 238 18.35 -6.32 -4.08
N PRO A 239 19.21 -6.90 -4.95
CA PRO A 239 19.96 -6.13 -5.94
C PRO A 239 19.07 -5.34 -6.90
N TYR A 240 18.00 -5.94 -7.45
CA TYR A 240 17.02 -5.24 -8.29
C TYR A 240 16.42 -4.04 -7.55
N MET A 241 15.93 -4.22 -6.32
CA MET A 241 15.36 -3.13 -5.53
C MET A 241 16.38 -2.02 -5.26
N ARG A 242 17.65 -2.36 -4.98
CA ARG A 242 18.72 -1.37 -4.83
C ARG A 242 18.98 -0.59 -6.10
N SER A 243 18.92 -1.25 -7.26
CA SER A 243 19.11 -0.64 -8.57
C SER A 243 18.10 0.50 -8.86
N ILE A 244 16.89 0.36 -8.32
CA ILE A 244 15.84 1.41 -8.36
C ILE A 244 16.28 2.64 -7.55
N PHE A 245 16.84 2.45 -6.36
CA PHE A 245 17.32 3.56 -5.52
C PHE A 245 18.60 4.22 -6.04
N THR A 246 19.39 3.51 -6.85
CA THR A 246 20.55 4.08 -7.56
C THR A 246 20.20 4.67 -8.93
N PHE A 247 18.91 4.75 -9.28
CA PHE A 247 18.42 5.27 -10.56
C PHE A 247 18.99 4.56 -11.81
N GLN A 248 19.38 3.30 -11.66
CA GLN A 248 19.91 2.44 -12.73
C GLN A 248 19.16 1.10 -12.67
N PRO A 249 17.88 1.08 -13.07
CA PRO A 249 17.00 -0.08 -12.88
C PRO A 249 17.50 -1.30 -13.66
N ASP A 250 17.99 -2.32 -12.96
CA ASP A 250 18.35 -3.61 -13.52
C ASP A 250 17.19 -4.61 -13.33
N ILE A 251 16.35 -4.70 -14.35
CA ILE A 251 15.13 -5.52 -14.31
C ILE A 251 15.36 -6.98 -14.74
N ALA A 252 16.58 -7.36 -15.15
CA ALA A 252 16.83 -8.67 -15.76
C ALA A 252 16.42 -9.81 -14.81
N ALA A 253 16.83 -9.73 -13.55
CA ALA A 253 16.51 -10.74 -12.54
C ALA A 253 15.00 -10.86 -12.28
N VAL A 254 14.28 -9.75 -12.08
CA VAL A 254 12.83 -9.79 -11.76
C VAL A 254 11.98 -10.17 -12.98
N SER A 255 12.39 -9.77 -14.19
CA SER A 255 11.70 -10.10 -15.43
C SER A 255 11.79 -11.58 -15.82
N ALA A 256 12.81 -12.29 -15.33
CA ALA A 256 12.99 -13.73 -15.51
C ALA A 256 12.32 -14.59 -14.42
N MET A 257 11.85 -13.98 -13.33
CA MET A 257 11.19 -14.72 -12.24
C MET A 257 9.80 -15.22 -12.65
N PRO A 258 9.30 -16.30 -12.01
CA PRO A 258 7.93 -16.74 -12.15
C PRO A 258 6.92 -15.58 -12.03
N TRP A 259 5.89 -15.60 -12.87
CA TRP A 259 4.86 -14.56 -12.93
C TRP A 259 4.24 -14.25 -11.55
N LEU A 260 4.19 -15.22 -10.65
CA LEU A 260 3.62 -15.05 -9.32
C LEU A 260 4.45 -14.07 -8.45
N ILE A 261 5.78 -14.12 -8.55
CA ILE A 261 6.68 -13.15 -7.90
C ILE A 261 6.48 -11.77 -8.54
N GLN A 262 6.42 -11.73 -9.86
CA GLN A 262 6.22 -10.49 -10.62
C GLN A 262 4.91 -9.80 -10.24
N ILE A 263 3.80 -10.53 -10.16
CA ILE A 263 2.52 -10.00 -9.69
C ILE A 263 2.64 -9.49 -8.25
N HIS A 264 3.29 -10.24 -7.36
CA HIS A 264 3.48 -9.82 -5.96
C HIS A 264 4.27 -8.50 -5.85
N VAL A 265 5.32 -8.34 -6.66
CA VAL A 265 6.13 -7.12 -6.73
C VAL A 265 5.33 -5.96 -7.32
N VAL A 266 4.61 -6.18 -8.41
CA VAL A 266 3.76 -5.16 -9.05
C VAL A 266 2.67 -4.69 -8.09
N SER A 267 1.96 -5.62 -7.43
CA SER A 267 0.93 -5.25 -6.46
C SER A 267 1.49 -4.54 -5.22
N ALA A 268 2.74 -4.83 -4.82
CA ALA A 268 3.42 -4.08 -3.76
C ALA A 268 3.66 -2.61 -4.16
N PHE A 269 4.12 -2.34 -5.38
CA PHE A 269 4.28 -0.95 -5.86
C PHE A 269 2.94 -0.24 -6.03
N VAL A 270 1.90 -0.93 -6.51
CA VAL A 270 0.55 -0.37 -6.56
C VAL A 270 0.07 -0.02 -5.15
N LEU A 271 0.27 -0.90 -4.15
CA LEU A 271 -0.04 -0.61 -2.74
C LEU A 271 0.64 0.67 -2.27
N ILE A 272 1.93 0.84 -2.55
CA ILE A 272 2.69 2.05 -2.19
C ILE A 272 2.05 3.30 -2.83
N GLY A 273 1.76 3.25 -4.13
CA GLY A 273 1.20 4.38 -4.87
C GLY A 273 -0.19 4.82 -4.37
N ILE A 274 -1.00 3.91 -3.82
CA ILE A 274 -2.35 4.25 -3.31
C ILE A 274 -2.37 4.72 -1.85
N ILE A 275 -1.27 4.61 -1.11
CA ILE A 275 -1.18 5.07 0.29
C ILE A 275 -1.74 6.48 0.51
N PRO A 276 -1.34 7.52 -0.26
CA PRO A 276 -1.80 8.88 -0.02
C PRO A 276 -3.30 9.08 -0.23
N PHE A 277 -3.99 8.19 -0.94
CA PHE A 277 -5.42 8.32 -1.25
C PHE A 277 -6.32 7.41 -0.39
N THR A 278 -5.72 6.57 0.45
CA THR A 278 -6.44 5.53 1.19
C THR A 278 -6.27 5.69 2.68
N ARG A 279 -6.91 4.79 3.44
CA ARG A 279 -6.69 4.69 4.89
C ARG A 279 -5.26 4.30 5.23
N PHE A 280 -4.46 3.76 4.31
CA PHE A 280 -3.08 3.32 4.60
C PHE A 280 -2.15 4.42 5.06
N ILE A 281 -2.47 5.69 4.81
CA ILE A 281 -1.70 6.83 5.33
C ILE A 281 -1.47 6.76 6.86
N HIS A 282 -2.35 6.08 7.61
CA HIS A 282 -2.19 5.90 9.05
C HIS A 282 -0.90 5.18 9.45
N PHE A 283 -0.30 4.39 8.55
CA PHE A 283 0.98 3.74 8.76
C PHE A 283 2.12 4.76 8.98
N LEU A 284 2.05 5.94 8.35
CA LEU A 284 3.08 6.98 8.47
C LEU A 284 3.02 7.76 9.79
N VAL A 285 1.93 7.61 10.56
CA VAL A 285 1.71 8.31 11.82
C VAL A 285 1.67 7.33 12.99
N ALA A 286 2.52 6.30 12.94
CA ALA A 286 2.73 5.40 14.07
C ALA A 286 3.23 6.20 15.29
N PRO A 287 2.58 6.08 16.47
CA PRO A 287 2.87 6.91 17.64
C PRO A 287 4.11 6.41 18.39
N ILE A 288 5.25 6.32 17.70
CA ILE A 288 6.52 5.87 18.27
C ILE A 288 7.03 6.88 19.31
N ASP A 289 6.75 8.17 19.09
CA ASP A 289 7.08 9.28 19.97
C ASP A 289 6.43 9.18 21.36
N TYR A 290 5.27 8.52 21.43
CA TYR A 290 4.55 8.31 22.68
C TYR A 290 5.36 7.53 23.72
N LEU A 291 6.33 6.71 23.30
CA LEU A 291 7.21 5.94 24.20
C LEU A 291 8.04 6.83 25.14
N TRP A 292 8.35 8.07 24.74
CA TRP A 292 9.19 8.99 25.51
C TRP A 292 8.52 10.35 25.73
N ARG A 293 7.25 10.50 25.31
CA ARG A 293 6.48 11.73 25.48
C ARG A 293 6.00 11.86 26.93
N SER A 294 6.10 13.06 27.48
CA SER A 294 5.50 13.37 28.79
C SER A 294 3.98 13.16 28.77
N TYR A 295 3.42 12.67 29.89
CA TYR A 295 1.97 12.44 30.03
C TYR A 295 1.14 13.71 29.83
N GLN A 296 1.59 14.83 30.39
CA GLN A 296 0.94 16.12 30.27
C GLN A 296 1.59 16.95 29.18
N LEU A 297 0.81 17.32 28.16
CA LEU A 297 1.21 18.28 27.14
C LEU A 297 0.48 19.60 27.38
N VAL A 298 1.24 20.66 27.66
CA VAL A 298 0.70 22.01 27.81
C VAL A 298 0.97 22.80 26.53
N MET A 299 -0.09 23.07 25.77
CA MET A 299 -0.04 23.95 24.61
C MET A 299 -0.41 25.37 25.04
N TRP A 300 0.58 26.26 25.04
CA TRP A 300 0.38 27.66 25.41
C TRP A 300 -0.15 28.44 24.20
N ASN A 301 -1.32 29.07 24.35
CA ASN A 301 -1.90 29.96 23.31
C ASN A 301 -1.37 31.41 23.40
N TRP A 302 -0.20 31.61 24.00
CA TRP A 302 0.42 32.93 24.14
C TRP A 302 1.93 32.89 23.94
N SER A 303 2.51 34.05 23.61
CA SER A 303 3.96 34.22 23.42
C SER A 303 4.71 33.95 24.72
N ARG A 304 5.54 32.90 24.77
CA ARG A 304 6.40 32.58 25.93
C ARG A 304 7.33 33.73 26.34
N ARG A 305 7.62 34.68 25.44
CA ARG A 305 8.44 35.87 25.72
C ARG A 305 7.64 37.03 26.30
N GLY A 306 6.31 37.01 26.14
CA GLY A 306 5.39 37.95 26.79
C GLY A 306 5.09 37.48 28.20
N ILE A 307 6.05 37.66 29.12
CA ILE A 307 5.81 37.44 30.55
C ILE A 307 4.71 38.42 30.97
N ARG A 308 3.53 37.90 31.33
CA ARG A 308 2.53 38.72 32.05
C ARG A 308 3.15 39.08 33.39
N ARG A 309 3.69 40.30 33.54
CA ARG A 309 3.75 40.94 34.84
C ARG A 309 2.30 41.21 35.24
N SER A 310 1.67 40.29 35.96
CA SER A 310 0.43 40.62 36.65
C SER A 310 0.77 41.66 37.70
N THR A 311 0.58 42.94 37.38
CA THR A 311 0.66 44.03 38.38
C THR A 311 -0.55 44.02 39.30
N SER A 312 -1.60 43.28 38.93
CA SER A 312 -2.80 43.12 39.74
C SER A 312 -2.71 41.81 40.53
N TYR A 313 -2.20 41.91 41.75
CA TYR A 313 -2.34 40.89 42.77
C TYR A 313 -3.65 41.17 43.51
N TYR A 314 -4.70 40.42 43.20
CA TYR A 314 -5.86 40.37 44.09
C TYR A 314 -5.56 39.31 45.15
N PRO A 315 -5.43 39.68 46.44
CA PRO A 315 -5.31 38.68 47.49
C PRO A 315 -6.53 37.77 47.42
N GLY A 316 -6.29 36.48 47.19
CA GLY A 316 -7.35 35.48 47.22
C GLY A 316 -8.06 35.52 48.58
N VAL A 317 -9.38 35.40 48.59
CA VAL A 317 -10.15 35.31 49.83
C VAL A 317 -9.67 34.07 50.59
N LYS A 318 -9.08 34.27 51.76
CA LYS A 318 -8.63 33.19 52.64
C LYS A 318 -9.84 32.32 52.98
N SER A 319 -9.73 31.00 52.79
CA SER A 319 -10.76 30.05 53.21
C SER A 319 -11.10 30.31 54.68
N LYS A 320 -12.39 30.53 54.97
CA LYS A 320 -12.91 30.76 56.34
C LYS A 320 -13.15 29.47 57.11
N ASN A 321 -12.89 28.31 56.52
CA ASN A 321 -13.12 27.03 57.18
C ASN A 321 -11.81 26.53 57.81
N ASN A 322 -11.54 27.03 59.01
CA ASN A 322 -10.86 26.31 60.09
C ASN A 322 -11.81 26.34 61.28
#